data_AF-A0A1N7G6J2-F1
#
_entry.id   AF-A0A1N7G6J2-F1
#
_cell.length_a   1.000
_cell.length_b   1.000
_cell.length_c   1.000
_cell.angle_alpha   90.00
_cell.angle_beta   90.00
_cell.angle_gamma   90.00
#
_symmetry.space_group_name_H-M   'P 1'
#
loop_
_entity.id
_entity.type
_entity.pdbx_description
1 polymer ?
#
loop_
_entity_poly.entity_id
_entity_poly.type
_entity_poly.pdbx_seq_one_letter_code
_entity_poly.pdbx_strand_id
1 'polypeptide(L)'
;MAHIANRGYPQEVFGESYYTRTLKRCYNDPTAERIDARSVAVPVLLKCKGDKVQVVSTYGQIGELPNEDAQYYRELYGSAEHTTMCRVYTRSGEIFGAYLSLTITEHTANKLLAKNLPNHEAFAQKPKSEKKGFFARLFGV
;
A
#
# COMPACT_ATOMS: atom_id res chain seq x y z
N MET A 1 16.93 -8.24 -1.33
CA MET A 1 15.88 -7.25 -1.02
C MET A 1 15.61 -7.31 0.47
N ALA A 2 15.96 -6.28 1.23
CA ALA A 2 15.67 -6.22 2.66
C ALA A 2 14.28 -5.60 2.86
N HIS A 3 13.33 -6.37 3.40
CA HIS A 3 12.04 -5.85 3.81
C HIS A 3 12.15 -5.38 5.26
N ILE A 4 12.02 -4.08 5.51
CA ILE A 4 11.89 -3.57 6.88
C ILE A 4 10.45 -3.84 7.33
N ALA A 5 10.18 -5.01 7.94
CA ALA A 5 8.84 -5.40 8.34
C ALA A 5 8.16 -4.29 9.18
N ASN A 6 7.13 -3.67 8.62
CA ASN A 6 6.33 -2.70 9.34
C ASN A 6 5.52 -3.44 10.42
N ARG A 7 5.87 -3.23 11.70
CA ARG A 7 5.25 -3.94 12.84
C ARG A 7 3.72 -3.71 12.97
N GLY A 8 3.13 -2.80 12.21
CA GLY A 8 1.75 -2.35 12.37
C GLY A 8 0.65 -3.14 11.66
N TYR A 9 0.95 -3.97 10.65
CA TYR A 9 -0.08 -4.55 9.74
C TYR A 9 -1.21 -3.55 9.38
N PRO A 10 -0.90 -2.36 8.85
CA PRO A 10 -1.87 -1.27 8.75
C PRO A 10 -2.93 -1.46 7.65
N GLN A 11 -2.68 -2.35 6.69
CA GLN A 11 -3.52 -2.47 5.50
C GLN A 11 -4.55 -3.59 5.69
N GLU A 12 -5.83 -3.27 5.59
CA GLU A 12 -6.89 -4.29 5.64
C GLU A 12 -6.96 -5.08 4.34
N VAL A 13 -7.28 -6.38 4.46
CA VAL A 13 -7.64 -7.24 3.33
C VAL A 13 -9.16 -7.24 3.20
N PHE A 14 -9.66 -6.90 2.02
CA PHE A 14 -11.09 -6.84 1.72
C PHE A 14 -11.63 -8.20 1.26
N GLY A 15 -12.85 -8.54 1.68
CA GLY A 15 -13.57 -9.74 1.23
C GLY A 15 -13.06 -11.04 1.87
N GLU A 16 -12.30 -10.93 2.94
CA GLU A 16 -11.73 -12.04 3.71
C GLU A 16 -12.80 -12.98 4.29
N SER A 17 -14.01 -12.46 4.55
CA SER A 17 -15.17 -13.23 5.00
C SER A 17 -15.64 -14.31 4.01
N TYR A 18 -15.31 -14.18 2.72
CA TYR A 18 -15.58 -15.22 1.71
C TYR A 18 -14.54 -16.36 1.74
N TYR A 19 -13.43 -16.17 2.45
CA TYR A 19 -12.27 -17.07 2.48
C TYR A 19 -11.98 -17.65 3.87
N THR A 20 -12.98 -17.69 4.75
CA THR A 20 -12.87 -18.17 6.15
C THR A 20 -12.21 -19.54 6.28
N ARG A 21 -12.49 -20.48 5.35
CA ARG A 21 -11.84 -21.80 5.35
C ARG A 21 -10.34 -21.71 5.12
N THR A 22 -9.91 -20.88 4.16
CA THR A 22 -8.49 -20.65 3.86
C THR A 22 -7.81 -19.93 5.02
N LEU A 23 -8.45 -18.90 5.58
CA LEU A 23 -7.96 -18.16 6.75
C LEU A 23 -7.79 -19.05 7.97
N LYS A 24 -8.75 -19.96 8.23
CA LYS A 24 -8.64 -20.95 9.30
C LYS A 24 -7.46 -21.89 9.09
N ARG A 25 -7.14 -22.27 7.85
CA ARG A 25 -5.94 -23.07 7.56
C ARG A 25 -4.67 -22.27 7.80
N CYS A 26 -4.62 -21.02 7.37
CA CYS A 26 -3.50 -20.11 7.66
C CYS A 26 -3.28 -19.95 9.17
N TYR A 27 -4.36 -19.78 9.95
CA TYR A 27 -4.28 -19.57 11.40
C TYR A 27 -3.73 -20.78 12.18
N ASN A 28 -4.02 -21.98 11.69
CA ASN A 28 -3.61 -23.24 12.30
C ASN A 28 -2.38 -23.86 11.60
N ASP A 29 -1.73 -23.12 10.70
CA ASP A 29 -0.52 -23.58 10.05
C ASP A 29 0.60 -23.73 11.09
N PRO A 30 1.24 -24.90 11.18
CA PRO A 30 2.33 -25.13 12.14
C PRO A 30 3.58 -24.27 11.87
N THR A 31 3.73 -23.75 10.66
CA THR A 31 4.84 -22.87 10.24
C THR A 31 4.54 -21.39 10.41
N ALA A 32 3.30 -21.03 10.76
CA ALA A 32 2.93 -19.64 10.98
C ALA A 32 3.56 -19.07 12.25
N GLU A 33 4.03 -17.83 12.19
CA GLU A 33 4.61 -17.15 13.34
C GLU A 33 3.50 -16.67 14.27
N ARG A 34 3.46 -17.17 15.49
CA ARG A 34 2.46 -16.76 16.49
C ARG A 34 2.84 -15.38 17.04
N ILE A 35 2.02 -14.37 16.76
CA ILE A 35 2.21 -13.01 17.30
C ILE A 35 1.64 -12.94 18.72
N ASP A 36 0.41 -13.43 18.90
CA ASP A 36 -0.30 -13.47 20.17
C ASP A 36 -1.31 -14.63 20.20
N ALA A 37 -2.04 -14.79 21.30
CA ALA A 37 -3.02 -15.88 21.47
C ALA A 37 -4.14 -15.90 20.42
N ARG A 38 -4.33 -14.80 19.67
CA ARG A 38 -5.41 -14.58 18.71
C ARG A 38 -4.93 -14.30 17.29
N SER A 39 -3.61 -14.27 17.06
CA SER A 39 -3.04 -13.76 15.82
C SER A 39 -1.82 -14.55 15.38
N VAL A 40 -1.73 -14.81 14.08
CA VAL A 40 -0.51 -15.32 13.43
C VAL A 40 -0.06 -14.41 12.31
N ALA A 41 1.22 -14.41 12.01
CA ALA A 41 1.77 -13.90 10.77
C ALA A 41 2.00 -15.06 9.79
N VAL A 42 1.52 -14.90 8.56
CA VAL A 42 1.77 -15.83 7.46
C VAL A 42 2.31 -15.08 6.25
N PRO A 43 3.22 -15.67 5.47
CA PRO A 43 3.63 -15.09 4.21
C PRO A 43 2.49 -15.18 3.18
N VAL A 44 2.31 -14.11 2.41
CA VAL A 44 1.32 -14.03 1.34
C VAL A 44 1.91 -13.38 0.09
N LEU A 45 1.36 -13.73 -1.06
CA LEU A 45 1.66 -13.17 -2.37
C LEU A 45 0.56 -12.19 -2.78
N LEU A 46 0.97 -11.00 -3.21
CA LEU A 46 0.11 -10.02 -3.85
C LEU A 46 0.19 -10.19 -5.35
N LYS A 47 -0.94 -10.55 -5.96
CA LYS A 47 -1.04 -10.88 -7.38
C LYS A 47 -2.01 -9.95 -8.08
N CYS A 48 -1.55 -9.25 -9.12
CA CYS A 48 -2.41 -8.45 -9.97
C CYS A 48 -3.27 -9.34 -10.88
N LYS A 49 -4.58 -9.12 -10.88
CA LYS A 49 -5.54 -9.77 -11.79
C LYS A 49 -6.51 -8.73 -12.33
N GLY A 50 -6.21 -8.21 -13.52
CA GLY A 50 -6.91 -7.06 -14.08
C GLY A 50 -6.75 -5.83 -13.17
N ASP A 51 -7.86 -5.25 -12.74
CA ASP A 51 -7.86 -4.08 -11.86
C ASP A 51 -7.72 -4.39 -10.37
N LYS A 52 -7.74 -5.68 -10.02
CA LYS A 52 -7.70 -6.14 -8.63
C LYS A 52 -6.32 -6.64 -8.25
N VAL A 53 -5.99 -6.52 -6.97
CA VAL A 53 -4.80 -7.13 -6.38
C VAL A 53 -5.27 -8.17 -5.38
N GLN A 54 -5.05 -9.44 -5.72
CA GLN A 54 -5.44 -10.58 -4.89
C GLN A 54 -4.38 -10.85 -3.83
N VAL A 55 -4.83 -11.23 -2.63
CA VAL A 55 -3.97 -11.66 -1.53
C VAL A 55 -4.05 -13.18 -1.43
N VAL A 56 -2.92 -13.85 -1.69
CA VAL A 56 -2.86 -15.30 -1.85
C VAL A 56 -1.88 -15.89 -0.83
N SER A 57 -2.38 -16.78 0.02
CA SER A 57 -1.57 -17.60 0.92
C SER A 57 -1.13 -18.90 0.25
N THR A 58 -0.28 -19.69 0.93
CA THR A 58 0.04 -21.08 0.52
C THR A 58 -1.20 -21.96 0.35
N TYR A 59 -2.31 -21.64 1.04
CA TYR A 59 -3.56 -22.41 0.98
C TYR A 59 -4.58 -21.87 -0.04
N GLY A 60 -4.25 -20.79 -0.74
CA GLY A 60 -5.11 -20.12 -1.70
C GLY A 60 -5.43 -18.68 -1.34
N GLN A 61 -6.37 -18.09 -2.07
CA GLN A 61 -6.80 -16.70 -1.87
C GLN A 61 -7.43 -16.51 -0.49
N ILE A 62 -7.06 -15.41 0.16
CA ILE A 62 -7.59 -15.00 1.47
C ILE A 62 -8.32 -13.64 1.41
N GLY A 63 -8.29 -12.96 0.26
CA GLY A 63 -9.03 -11.73 -0.01
C GLY A 63 -8.36 -10.92 -1.11
N GLU A 64 -8.63 -9.62 -1.13
CA GLU A 64 -8.13 -8.66 -2.13
C GLU A 64 -7.74 -7.34 -1.43
N LEU A 65 -6.90 -6.53 -2.07
CA LEU A 65 -6.76 -5.13 -1.64
C LEU A 65 -8.04 -4.35 -1.98
N PRO A 66 -8.44 -3.37 -1.15
CA PRO A 66 -9.47 -2.39 -1.52
C PRO A 66 -9.15 -1.73 -2.86
N ASN A 67 -10.16 -1.30 -3.62
CA ASN A 67 -9.96 -0.78 -4.98
C ASN A 67 -8.99 0.42 -5.04
N GLU A 68 -9.10 1.35 -4.09
CA GLU A 68 -8.22 2.53 -4.00
C GLU A 68 -6.76 2.10 -3.78
N ASP A 69 -6.53 1.18 -2.84
CA ASP A 69 -5.21 0.64 -2.54
C ASP A 69 -4.66 -0.23 -3.68
N ALA A 70 -5.52 -0.98 -4.37
CA ALA A 70 -5.16 -1.78 -5.53
C ALA A 70 -4.69 -0.91 -6.71
N GLN A 71 -5.36 0.22 -6.95
CA GLN A 71 -4.90 1.20 -7.94
C GLN A 71 -3.53 1.76 -7.54
N TYR A 72 -3.41 2.24 -6.30
CA TYR A 72 -2.15 2.81 -5.81
C TYR A 72 -0.99 1.81 -5.86
N TYR A 73 -1.24 0.56 -5.45
CA TYR A 73 -0.29 -0.54 -5.53
C TYR A 73 0.17 -0.77 -6.97
N ARG A 74 -0.75 -0.82 -7.94
CA ARG A 74 -0.40 -0.98 -9.36
C ARG A 74 0.39 0.19 -9.92
N GLU A 75 0.11 1.41 -9.50
CA GLU A 75 0.90 2.58 -9.92
C GLU A 75 2.35 2.50 -9.42
N LEU A 76 2.56 1.99 -8.21
CA LEU A 76 3.89 1.86 -7.62
C LEU A 76 4.66 0.65 -8.16
N TYR A 77 4.01 -0.51 -8.21
CA TYR A 77 4.62 -1.81 -8.43
C TYR A 77 4.35 -2.39 -9.83
N GLY A 78 3.44 -1.80 -10.61
CA GLY A 78 3.03 -2.33 -11.91
C GLY A 78 2.29 -3.66 -11.78
N SER A 79 2.65 -4.62 -12.64
CA SER A 79 2.12 -5.98 -12.63
C SER A 79 2.99 -6.99 -11.88
N ALA A 80 4.06 -6.53 -11.21
CA ALA A 80 4.97 -7.42 -10.52
C ALA A 80 4.32 -8.01 -9.25
N GLU A 81 4.52 -9.32 -9.06
CA GLU A 81 4.06 -10.04 -7.87
C GLU A 81 5.00 -9.77 -6.70
N HIS A 82 4.45 -9.54 -5.51
CA HIS A 82 5.24 -9.23 -4.31
C HIS A 82 4.83 -10.10 -3.14
N THR A 83 5.80 -10.58 -2.37
CA THR A 83 5.56 -11.27 -1.11
C THR A 83 5.57 -10.31 0.06
N THR A 84 4.63 -10.48 0.99
CA THR A 84 4.58 -9.74 2.24
C THR A 84 4.06 -10.62 3.38
N MET A 85 4.05 -10.10 4.61
CA MET A 85 3.46 -10.78 5.75
C MET A 85 2.01 -10.31 5.95
N CYS A 86 1.12 -11.26 6.22
CA CYS A 86 -0.27 -11.03 6.59
C CYS A 86 -0.50 -11.50 8.02
N ARG A 87 -1.06 -10.63 8.86
CA ARG A 87 -1.61 -10.99 10.16
C ARG A 87 -3.01 -11.54 9.95
N VAL A 88 -3.22 -12.81 10.32
CA VAL A 88 -4.54 -13.42 10.43
C VAL A 88 -4.95 -13.39 11.90
N TYR A 89 -6.07 -12.75 12.19
CA TYR A 89 -6.62 -12.56 13.52
C TYR A 89 -7.95 -13.27 13.68
N THR A 90 -8.19 -13.89 14.84
CA THR A 90 -9.52 -14.39 15.22
C THR A 90 -9.76 -14.30 16.72
N ARG A 91 -11.00 -14.00 17.11
CA ARG A 91 -11.42 -14.02 18.52
C ARG A 91 -12.12 -15.32 18.91
N SER A 92 -12.94 -15.88 18.01
CA SER A 92 -13.78 -17.06 18.27
C SER A 92 -13.28 -18.33 17.58
N GLY A 93 -12.38 -18.23 16.61
CA GLY A 93 -12.02 -19.33 15.71
C GLY A 93 -13.02 -19.58 14.57
N GLU A 94 -14.09 -18.78 14.48
CA GLU A 94 -15.11 -18.86 13.44
C GLU A 94 -15.03 -17.71 12.44
N ILE A 95 -14.72 -16.50 12.92
CA ILE A 95 -14.56 -15.31 12.11
C ILE A 95 -13.10 -14.89 12.12
N PHE A 96 -12.56 -14.54 10.95
CA PHE A 96 -11.17 -14.18 10.78
C PHE A 96 -11.08 -12.81 10.12
N GLY A 97 -10.17 -11.98 10.62
CA GLY A 97 -9.71 -10.76 9.96
C GLY A 97 -8.30 -10.97 9.39
N ALA A 98 -7.96 -10.24 8.34
CA ALA A 98 -6.67 -10.31 7.68
C ALA A 98 -6.10 -8.90 7.41
N TYR A 99 -4.83 -8.70 7.78
CA TYR A 99 -4.16 -7.40 7.70
C TYR A 99 -2.75 -7.56 7.14
N LEU A 100 -2.32 -6.70 6.22
CA LEU A 100 -1.03 -6.79 5.54
C LEU A 100 0.00 -5.83 6.16
N SER A 101 1.22 -6.33 6.30
CA SER A 101 2.40 -5.52 6.59
C SER A 101 2.99 -4.98 5.29
N LEU A 102 2.27 -4.09 4.60
CA LEU A 102 2.83 -3.41 3.44
C LEU A 102 3.98 -2.51 3.88
N THR A 103 5.15 -2.77 3.30
CA THR A 103 6.38 -2.01 3.55
C THR A 103 6.79 -1.34 2.25
N ILE A 104 7.10 -0.05 2.33
CA ILE A 104 7.72 0.68 1.21
C ILE A 104 9.13 0.13 1.02
N THR A 105 9.43 -0.34 -0.19
CA THR A 105 10.77 -0.82 -0.54
C THR A 105 11.57 0.29 -1.19
N GLU A 106 12.90 0.18 -1.25
CA GLU A 106 13.75 1.13 -2.01
C GLU A 106 13.29 1.28 -3.46
N HIS A 107 12.73 0.22 -4.05
CA HIS A 107 12.22 0.23 -5.42
C HIS A 107 11.02 1.19 -5.58
N THR A 108 10.19 1.33 -4.55
CA THR A 108 9.03 2.24 -4.55
C THR A 108 9.30 3.57 -3.87
N ALA A 109 10.36 3.68 -3.07
CA ALA A 109 10.75 4.92 -2.39
C ALA A 109 10.92 6.08 -3.38
N ASN A 110 11.63 5.88 -4.50
CA ASN A 110 11.83 6.95 -5.48
C ASN A 110 10.53 7.42 -6.15
N LYS A 111 9.61 6.49 -6.45
CA LYS A 111 8.30 6.81 -7.05
C LYS A 111 7.39 7.53 -6.05
N LEU A 112 7.45 7.13 -4.79
CA LEU A 112 6.70 7.75 -3.69
C LEU A 112 7.22 9.15 -3.38
N LEU A 113 8.54 9.31 -3.31
CA LEU A 113 9.18 10.61 -3.13
C LEU A 113 8.81 11.54 -4.28
N ALA A 114 8.82 11.07 -5.53
CA ALA A 114 8.38 11.87 -6.68
C ALA A 114 6.92 12.35 -6.57
N LYS A 115 6.01 11.54 -6.01
CA LYS A 115 4.61 11.92 -5.77
C LYS A 115 4.40 12.82 -4.55
N ASN A 116 5.21 12.63 -3.51
CA ASN A 116 5.11 13.36 -2.24
C ASN A 116 6.02 14.58 -2.15
N LEU A 117 6.80 14.89 -3.20
CA LEU A 117 7.48 16.17 -3.31
C LEU A 117 6.40 17.25 -3.18
N PRO A 118 6.48 18.13 -2.18
CA PRO A 118 5.55 19.23 -2.10
C PRO A 118 5.65 19.98 -3.42
N ASN A 119 4.49 20.36 -3.97
CA ASN A 119 4.37 21.42 -4.97
C ASN A 119 4.89 22.73 -4.32
N HIS A 120 6.19 22.80 -4.00
CA HIS A 120 6.83 23.99 -3.45
C HIS A 120 6.75 25.12 -4.47
N GLU A 121 6.55 24.78 -5.75
CA GLU A 121 6.19 25.69 -6.84
C GLU A 121 4.81 26.35 -6.66
N ALA A 122 3.84 25.69 -6.02
CA ALA A 122 2.54 26.31 -5.70
C ALA A 122 2.62 27.33 -4.56
N PHE A 123 3.69 27.26 -3.75
CA PHE A 123 4.01 28.24 -2.70
C PHE A 123 5.17 29.16 -3.07
N ALA A 124 5.78 28.98 -4.25
CA ALA A 124 6.71 29.95 -4.79
C ALA A 124 5.94 31.24 -5.03
N GLN A 125 6.37 32.34 -4.40
CA GLN A 125 5.77 33.65 -4.66
C GLN A 125 5.82 33.89 -6.16
N LYS A 126 4.65 33.98 -6.81
CA LYS A 126 4.57 34.41 -8.21
C LYS A 126 5.45 35.65 -8.35
N PRO A 127 6.41 35.69 -9.30
CA PRO A 127 7.21 36.89 -9.49
C PRO A 127 6.22 38.05 -9.69
N LYS A 128 6.27 39.05 -8.79
CA LYS A 128 5.49 40.27 -8.95
C LYS A 128 5.83 40.78 -10.34
N SER A 129 4.84 40.77 -11.23
CA SER A 129 5.01 41.37 -12.54
C SER A 129 5.47 42.80 -12.32
N GLU A 130 6.72 43.08 -12.70
CA GLU A 130 7.20 44.44 -12.78
C GLU A 130 6.44 45.10 -13.92
N LYS A 131 5.24 45.60 -13.62
CA LYS A 131 4.62 46.67 -14.40
C LYS A 131 5.45 47.93 -14.18
N LYS A 132 6.62 47.98 -14.79
CA LYS A 132 7.37 49.22 -15.00
C LYS A 132 7.67 49.35 -16.49
N GLY A 133 7.05 50.35 -17.10
CA GLY A 133 7.67 51.01 -18.25
C GLY A 133 7.01 50.86 -19.62
N PHE A 134 5.68 50.78 -19.75
CA PHE A 134 5.05 51.05 -21.06
C PHE A 134 4.80 52.55 -21.31
N PHE A 135 4.92 53.40 -20.28
CA PHE A 135 4.70 54.86 -20.40
C PHE A 135 5.99 55.71 -20.45
N ALA A 136 7.19 55.11 -20.37
CA ALA A 136 8.46 55.84 -20.39
C ALA A 136 9.06 55.99 -21.81
N ARG A 137 8.27 55.78 -22.87
CA ARG A 137 8.71 55.93 -24.27
C ARG A 137 7.91 56.95 -25.08
N LEU A 138 7.05 57.75 -24.42
CA LEU A 138 6.17 58.72 -25.11
C LEU A 138 6.27 60.17 -24.63
N PHE A 139 7.07 60.48 -23.61
CA PHE A 139 7.46 61.86 -23.30
C PHE A 139 8.93 61.88 -22.87
N GLY A 140 9.76 62.49 -23.70
CA GLY A 140 11.22 62.43 -23.62
C GLY A 140 11.84 63.19 -22.45
N VAL A 141 12.94 62.63 -21.93
CA VAL A 141 14.30 63.19 -21.91
C VAL A 141 15.26 62.01 -22.12
#